data_AF-A0A3D1M8M2-F1
#
_entry.id   AF-A0A3D1M8M2-F1
#
_cell.length_a   1.000
_cell.length_b   1.000
_cell.length_c   1.000
_cell.angle_alpha   90.00
_cell.angle_beta   90.00
_cell.angle_gamma   90.00
#
_symmetry.space_group_name_H-M   'P 1'
#
loop_
_entity.id
_entity.type
_entity.pdbx_description
1 polymer ?
#
loop_
_entity_poly.entity_id
_entity_poly.type
_entity_poly.pdbx_seq_one_letter_code
_entity_poly.pdbx_strand_id
1 'polypeptide(L)' 'VKERNITCLMVTHNMSQALELGNRTLMMSGGRVVFSAEGEEREGMTVDDLLEKFTQGSGSALDNDRILLSTEQGI' A
#
# COMPACT_ATOMS: atom_id res chain seq x y z
N VAL A 1 2.42 -19.25 -5.14
CA VAL A 1 1.76 -18.54 -6.27
C VAL A 1 2.55 -18.61 -7.56
N LYS A 2 3.82 -18.19 -7.59
CA LYS A 2 4.67 -18.22 -8.80
C LYS A 2 4.81 -19.63 -9.43
N GLU A 3 5.00 -20.66 -8.61
CA GLU A 3 5.12 -22.05 -9.09
C GLU A 3 3.90 -22.56 -9.89
N ARG A 4 2.70 -22.07 -9.56
CA ARG A 4 1.44 -22.51 -10.19
C ARG A 4 0.79 -21.46 -11.10
N ASN A 5 1.48 -20.34 -11.35
CA ASN A 5 0.96 -19.20 -12.11
C ASN A 5 -0.44 -18.73 -11.66
N ILE A 6 -0.66 -18.70 -10.34
CA ILE A 6 -1.92 -18.26 -9.75
C ILE A 6 -1.84 -16.76 -9.45
N THR A 7 -2.80 -15.99 -9.96
CA THR A 7 -3.01 -14.60 -9.56
C THR A 7 -3.48 -14.54 -8.11
N CYS A 8 -2.78 -13.78 -7.28
CA CYS A 8 -3.13 -13.56 -5.89
C CYS A 8 -3.36 -12.07 -5.66
N LEU A 9 -4.45 -11.75 -4.97
CA LEU A 9 -4.75 -10.41 -4.49
C LEU A 9 -4.83 -10.46 -2.98
N MET A 10 -4.00 -9.66 -2.32
CA MET A 10 -4.06 -9.42 -0.88
C MET A 10 -4.67 -8.05 -0.63
N VAL A 11 -5.54 -7.95 0.37
CA VAL A 11 -6.01 -6.68 0.91
C VAL A 11 -5.45 -6.56 2.32
N THR A 12 -4.68 -5.50 2.57
CA THR A 12 -4.10 -5.21 3.88
C THR A 12 -4.22 -3.72 4.19
N HIS A 13 -4.22 -3.39 5.47
CA HIS A 13 -4.10 -2.01 5.96
C HIS A 13 -2.66 -1.68 6.37
N ASN A 14 -1.76 -2.66 6.34
CA ASN A 14 -0.35 -2.50 6.67
C ASN A 14 0.46 -2.24 5.40
N MET A 15 1.02 -1.04 5.28
CA MET A 15 1.77 -0.61 4.09
C MET A 15 3.10 -1.35 3.92
N SER A 16 3.78 -1.69 5.02
CA SER A 16 5.01 -2.50 4.98
C SER A 16 4.74 -3.87 4.36
N GLN A 17 3.69 -4.55 4.81
CA GLN A 17 3.27 -5.83 4.23
C GLN A 17 2.90 -5.71 2.75
N ALA A 18 2.25 -4.60 2.36
CA ALA A 18 1.90 -4.36 0.97
C ALA A 18 3.14 -4.22 0.05
N LEU A 19 4.24 -3.68 0.57
CA LEU A 19 5.52 -3.58 -0.14
C LEU A 19 6.33 -4.89 -0.11
N GLU A 20 6.33 -5.61 1.01
CA GLU A 20 7.14 -6.83 1.15
C GLU A 20 6.59 -8.04 0.38
N LEU A 21 5.27 -8.23 0.37
CA LEU A 21 4.67 -9.51 -0.04
C LEU A 21 4.15 -9.54 -1.49
N GLY A 22 4.00 -8.37 -2.10
CA GLY A 22 3.48 -8.24 -3.47
C GLY A 22 4.58 -8.04 -4.52
N ASN A 23 4.15 -7.93 -5.78
CA ASN A 23 4.92 -7.40 -6.90
C ASN A 23 4.24 -6.18 -7.55
N ARG A 24 3.03 -5.85 -7.11
CA ARG A 24 2.23 -4.70 -7.50
C ARG A 24 1.45 -4.20 -6.29
N THR A 25 1.39 -2.89 -6.12
CA THR A 25 0.64 -2.24 -5.05
C THR A 25 -0.45 -1.37 -5.67
N LEU A 26 -1.67 -1.49 -5.17
CA LEU A 26 -2.81 -0.66 -5.53
C LEU A 26 -3.34 -0.02 -4.25
N MET A 27 -3.43 1.30 -4.23
CA MET A 27 -4.10 2.02 -3.14
C MET A 27 -5.46 2.47 -3.61
N MET A 28 -6.45 2.25 -2.75
CA MET A 28 -7.84 2.57 -3.05
C MET A 28 -8.42 3.49 -1.98
N SER A 29 -9.21 4.47 -2.41
CA SER A 29 -10.01 5.32 -1.52
C SER A 29 -11.37 5.57 -2.16
N GLY A 30 -12.44 5.50 -1.36
CA GLY A 30 -13.82 5.71 -1.84
C GLY A 30 -14.24 4.78 -3.00
N GLY A 31 -13.70 3.56 -3.07
CA GLY A 31 -13.95 2.61 -4.16
C GLY A 31 -13.22 2.93 -5.48
N ARG A 32 -12.29 3.88 -5.48
CA ARG A 32 -11.48 4.24 -6.65
C ARG A 32 -10.01 3.96 -6.39
N VAL A 33 -9.27 3.57 -7.42
CA VAL A 33 -7.81 3.44 -7.34
C VAL A 33 -7.23 4.86 -7.35
N VAL A 34 -6.53 5.22 -6.28
CA VAL A 34 -5.88 6.54 -6.13
C VAL A 34 -4.38 6.49 -6.46
N PHE A 35 -3.78 5.31 -6.38
CA PHE A 35 -2.38 5.09 -6.71
C PHE A 35 -2.14 3.63 -7.12
N SER A 36 -1.20 3.41 -8.03
CA SER A 36 -0.74 2.09 -8.42
C SER A 36 0.76 2.12 -8.72
N ALA A 37 1.51 1.16 -8.19
CA ALA A 37 2.92 0.97 -8.51
C ALA A 37 3.22 -0.49 -8.84
N GLU A 38 4.11 -0.70 -9.80
CA GLU A 38 4.58 -2.01 -10.23
C GLU A 38 6.04 -1.98 -10.68
N GLY A 39 6.69 -3.15 -10.68
CA GLY A 39 8.07 -3.27 -11.14
C GLY A 39 9.07 -2.43 -10.34
N GLU A 40 10.06 -1.86 -11.03
CA GLU A 40 11.14 -1.08 -10.42
C GLU A 40 10.65 0.15 -9.65
N GLU A 41 9.57 0.78 -10.11
CA GLU A 41 8.96 1.92 -9.42
C GLU A 41 8.58 1.53 -8.00
N ARG A 42 7.97 0.35 -7.83
CA ARG A 42 7.56 -0.18 -6.52
C ARG A 42 8.74 -0.65 -5.67
N GLU A 43 9.75 -1.28 -6.29
CA GLU A 43 10.92 -1.82 -5.57
C GLU A 43 11.72 -0.74 -4.86
N GLY A 44 11.74 0.49 -5.39
CA GLY A 44 12.37 1.64 -4.76
C GLY A 44 11.52 2.37 -3.72
N MET A 45 10.25 1.98 -3.51
CA MET A 45 9.36 2.72 -2.62
C MET A 45 9.54 2.35 -1.15
N THR A 46 9.46 3.37 -0.32
CA THR A 46 9.35 3.23 1.13
C THR A 46 7.90 3.38 1.59
N VAL A 47 7.64 3.02 2.84
CA VAL A 47 6.34 3.26 3.49
C VAL A 47 5.98 4.74 3.47
N ASP A 48 6.97 5.62 3.68
CA ASP A 48 6.78 7.07 3.67
C ASP A 48 6.35 7.58 2.29
N ASP A 49 6.95 7.05 1.22
CA ASP A 49 6.54 7.40 -0.15
C ASP A 49 5.09 7.00 -0.42
N LEU A 50 4.67 5.82 0.07
CA LEU A 50 3.28 5.36 -0.06
C LEU A 50 2.30 6.27 0.69
N LEU A 51 2.67 6.71 1.89
CA LEU A 51 1.88 7.65 2.70
C LEU A 51 1.73 9.00 2.00
N GLU A 52 2.82 9.52 1.44
CA GLU A 52 2.81 10.79 0.70
C GLU A 52 1.91 10.68 -0.55
N LYS A 53 2.07 9.62 -1.35
CA LYS A 53 1.24 9.37 -2.54
C LYS A 53 -0.23 9.20 -2.20
N PHE A 54 -0.54 8.53 -1.09
CA PHE A 54 -1.92 8.37 -0.64
C PHE A 54 -2.57 9.70 -0.25
N THR A 55 -1.84 10.55 0.46
CA THR A 55 -2.32 11.88 0.87
C THR A 55 -2.58 12.76 -0.36
N GLN A 56 -1.71 12.70 -1.37
CA GLN A 56 -1.89 13.41 -2.64
C GLN A 56 -3.10 12.89 -3.44
N GLY A 57 -3.29 11.56 -3.51
CA GLY A 57 -4.32 10.94 -4.34
C GLY A 57 -5.72 10.88 -3.73
N SER A 58 -5.85 10.90 -2.40
CA SER A 58 -7.14 10.78 -1.70
C SER A 58 -7.87 12.11 -1.49
N GLY A 59 -7.20 13.25 -1.73
CA GLY A 59 -7.79 14.60 -1.64
C GLY A 59 -8.35 14.97 -0.25
N SER A 60 -8.16 14.12 0.74
CA SER A 60 -8.70 14.23 2.09
C SER A 60 -7.57 13.95 3.07
N ALA A 61 -7.36 14.83 4.05
CA ALA A 61 -6.37 14.66 5.12
C ALA A 61 -6.79 13.60 6.17
N LEU A 62 -7.44 12.51 5.73
CA LEU A 62 -8.17 11.60 6.60
C LEU A 62 -7.45 10.24 6.74
N ASP A 63 -7.41 9.78 7.99
CA ASP A 63 -6.89 8.50 8.50
C ASP A 63 -5.36 8.33 8.65
N ASN A 64 -4.56 9.40 8.56
CA ASN A 64 -3.12 9.31 8.87
C ASN A 64 -2.89 8.82 10.31
N ASP A 65 -3.63 9.36 11.29
CA ASP A 65 -3.49 8.97 12.70
C ASP A 65 -3.74 7.47 12.93
N ARG A 66 -4.73 6.84 12.27
CA ARG A 66 -5.01 5.41 12.49
C ARG A 66 -4.05 4.50 11.73
N ILE A 67 -3.58 4.91 10.54
CA ILE A 67 -2.57 4.15 9.77
C ILE A 67 -1.20 4.21 10.48
N LEU A 68 -0.82 5.38 10.99
CA LEU A 68 0.39 5.58 11.79
C LEU A 68 0.33 4.76 13.08
N LEU A 69 -0.79 4.81 13.82
CA LEU A 69 -0.99 4.06 15.07
C LEU A 69 -1.07 2.53 14.87
N SER A 70 -1.48 2.05 13.69
CA SER A 70 -1.47 0.60 13.36
C SER A 70 -0.05 0.05 13.19
N THR A 71 0.94 0.93 13.00
CA THR A 71 2.36 0.57 12.89
C THR A 71 3.03 0.49 14.27
N GLU A 72 2.41 1.06 15.32
CA GLU A 72 2.91 1.01 16.71
C GLU A 72 2.38 -0.16 17.55
N GLN A 73 1.38 -0.92 17.08
CA GLN A 73 0.94 -2.16 17.73
C GLN A 73 1.78 -3.35 17.27
N GLY A 74 3.06 -3.31 17.65
CA GLY A 74 4.03 -4.37 17.46
C GLY A 74 4.98 -4.45 18.65
N ILE A 75 4.43 -4.63 19.85
CA ILE A 75 5.16 -5.14 21.03
C ILE A 75 4.40 -6.33 21.57
#